data_AF-A0A7W6R2W8-F1
#
_entry.id   AF-A0A7W6R2W8-F1
#
_cell.length_a   1.000
_cell.length_b   1.000
_cell.length_c   1.000
_cell.angle_alpha   90.00
_cell.angle_beta   90.00
_cell.angle_gamma   90.00
#
_symmetry.space_group_name_H-M   'P 1'
#
loop_
_entity.id
_entity.type
_entity.pdbx_description
1 polymer ?
#
loop_
_entity_poly.entity_id
_entity_poly.type
_entity_poly.pdbx_seq_one_letter_code
_entity_poly.pdbx_strand_id
1 'polypeptide(L)'
;MGIVREYVGQAVVRVGLNQFPAGVGVKDTSEMSSDLVEPCENLRKGSAMFAKILRVVRKCYGNPTSTEVFPQIFDDAVYVWNRFEGQGVFQAQDPRGAITETSDKAKAVEAEAEAADAAPVEKEAEPSNPNDIGAAGIRIDLSRIGGQK
;
A
#
# COMPACT_ATOMS: atom_id res chain seq x y z
N MET A 1 -6.21 21.39 0.54
CA MET A 1 -4.85 21.45 1.13
C MET A 1 -4.64 22.52 2.21
N GLY A 2 -5.42 23.61 2.30
CA GLY A 2 -5.22 24.66 3.33
C GLY A 2 -5.09 24.13 4.77
N ILE A 3 -6.14 23.48 5.28
CA ILE A 3 -6.16 22.86 6.63
C ILE A 3 -4.98 21.90 6.84
N VAL A 4 -4.57 21.15 5.81
CA VAL A 4 -3.43 20.22 5.92
C VAL A 4 -2.14 21.00 6.20
N ARG A 5 -1.89 22.09 5.47
CA ARG A 5 -0.68 22.93 5.67
C ARG A 5 -0.71 23.67 7.01
N GLU A 6 -1.89 24.04 7.51
CA GLU A 6 -2.08 24.74 8.78
C GLU A 6 -1.65 23.90 10.00
N TYR A 7 -1.99 22.61 10.02
CA TYR A 7 -1.75 21.72 11.17
C TYR A 7 -0.49 20.85 11.07
N VAL A 8 0.14 20.74 9.89
CA VAL A 8 1.41 19.98 9.75
C VAL A 8 2.52 20.62 10.58
N GLY A 9 3.24 19.78 11.33
CA GLY A 9 4.28 20.22 12.28
C GLY A 9 3.72 20.59 13.66
N GLN A 10 2.43 20.92 13.78
CA GLN A 10 1.74 21.12 15.06
C GLN A 10 1.08 19.82 15.56
N ALA A 11 0.53 19.03 14.64
CA ALA A 11 -0.17 17.78 14.91
C ALA A 11 0.16 16.69 13.86
N VAL A 12 -0.24 15.46 14.16
CA VAL A 12 -0.19 14.34 13.22
C VAL A 12 -1.34 14.48 12.23
N VAL A 13 -1.06 15.02 11.04
CA VAL A 13 -2.03 15.13 9.95
C VAL A 13 -1.86 13.96 8.99
N ARG A 14 -2.91 13.15 8.84
CA ARG A 14 -3.00 12.03 7.88
C ARG A 14 -3.93 12.37 6.73
N VAL A 15 -3.58 11.96 5.51
CA VAL A 15 -4.28 12.35 4.28
C VAL A 15 -4.44 11.21 3.27
N GLY A 16 -5.51 11.28 2.48
CA GLY A 16 -5.82 10.35 1.40
C GLY A 16 -6.24 8.95 1.86
N LEU A 17 -6.35 8.03 0.89
CA LEU A 17 -6.91 6.69 1.04
C LEU A 17 -6.15 5.83 2.06
N ASN A 18 -4.82 5.90 2.05
CA ASN A 18 -3.97 5.10 2.94
C ASN A 18 -3.60 5.80 4.26
N GLN A 19 -4.17 6.98 4.54
CA GLN A 19 -3.84 7.78 5.73
C GLN A 19 -2.36 8.17 5.81
N PHE A 20 -1.77 8.57 4.66
CA PHE A 20 -0.38 9.01 4.54
C PHE A 20 -0.08 10.17 5.50
N PRO A 21 1.04 10.13 6.25
CA PRO A 21 1.42 11.22 7.16
C PRO A 21 1.96 12.42 6.39
N ALA A 22 1.19 13.50 6.33
CA ALA A 22 1.43 14.61 5.40
C ALA A 22 2.72 15.40 5.68
N GLY A 23 3.24 15.35 6.92
CA GLY A 23 4.49 16.00 7.33
C GLY A 23 5.77 15.17 7.15
N VAL A 24 5.72 13.98 6.54
CA VAL A 24 6.92 13.15 6.34
C VAL A 24 7.64 13.54 5.04
N GLY A 25 8.94 13.80 5.14
CA GLY A 25 9.79 14.16 4.00
C GLY A 25 9.71 15.61 3.52
N VAL A 26 8.84 16.44 4.11
CA VAL A 26 8.75 17.89 3.83
C VAL A 26 9.48 18.69 4.92
N LYS A 27 10.19 19.74 4.51
CA LYS A 27 10.88 20.70 5.40
C LYS A 27 10.03 21.93 5.68
N ASP A 28 9.25 22.37 4.69
CA ASP A 28 8.33 23.49 4.80
C ASP A 28 6.95 23.14 4.25
N THR A 29 5.92 23.81 4.75
CA THR A 29 4.54 23.60 4.32
C THR A 29 4.31 23.93 2.84
N SER A 30 5.14 24.76 2.20
CA SER A 30 5.07 25.07 0.76
C SER A 30 5.39 23.85 -0.13
N GLU A 31 6.30 22.97 0.28
CA GLU A 31 6.73 21.77 -0.45
C GLU A 31 5.60 20.71 -0.57
N MET A 32 4.52 20.85 0.20
CA MET A 32 3.40 19.91 0.19
C MET A 32 2.63 19.94 -1.13
N SER A 33 2.66 18.84 -1.89
CA SER A 33 1.88 18.70 -3.13
C SER A 33 0.43 18.28 -2.90
N SER A 34 -0.48 18.69 -3.79
CA SER A 34 -1.86 18.19 -3.88
C SER A 34 -1.93 16.67 -4.10
N ASP A 35 -0.90 16.08 -4.70
CA ASP A 35 -0.78 14.64 -4.95
C ASP A 35 -0.90 13.77 -3.69
N LEU A 36 -0.70 14.35 -2.49
CA LEU A 36 -0.89 13.63 -1.24
C LEU A 36 -2.36 13.21 -1.01
N VAL A 37 -3.32 13.83 -1.71
CA VAL A 37 -4.75 13.48 -1.68
C VAL A 37 -5.31 13.01 -3.03
N GLU A 38 -4.53 13.04 -4.11
CA GLU A 38 -4.93 12.39 -5.37
C GLU A 38 -4.85 10.86 -5.18
N PRO A 39 -5.90 10.09 -5.51
CA PRO A 39 -5.95 8.65 -5.24
C PRO A 39 -4.73 7.83 -5.68
N CYS A 40 -4.27 7.97 -6.93
CA CYS A 40 -3.20 7.15 -7.49
C CYS A 40 -1.83 7.48 -6.90
N GLU A 41 -1.51 8.77 -6.78
CA GLU A 41 -0.28 9.27 -6.17
C GLU A 41 -0.24 9.01 -4.66
N ASN A 42 -1.37 9.16 -3.96
CA ASN A 42 -1.48 8.79 -2.55
C ASN A 42 -1.14 7.29 -2.38
N LEU A 43 -1.80 6.40 -3.15
CA LEU A 43 -1.53 4.96 -3.13
C LEU A 43 -0.06 4.64 -3.45
N ARG A 44 0.54 5.30 -4.44
CA ARG A 44 1.96 5.11 -4.81
C ARG A 44 2.89 5.51 -3.67
N LYS A 45 2.71 6.72 -3.11
CA LYS A 45 3.55 7.28 -2.03
C LYS A 45 3.44 6.49 -0.73
N GLY A 46 2.22 6.09 -0.34
CA GLY A 46 2.03 5.26 0.86
C GLY A 46 2.53 3.83 0.70
N SER A 47 2.36 3.19 -0.47
CA SER A 47 2.93 1.86 -0.72
C SER A 47 4.46 1.87 -0.65
N ALA A 48 5.10 2.91 -1.20
CA ALA A 48 6.55 3.09 -1.10
C ALA A 48 7.00 3.29 0.38
N MET A 49 6.28 4.13 1.13
CA MET A 49 6.53 4.37 2.55
C MET A 49 6.33 3.10 3.41
N PHE A 50 5.26 2.34 3.18
CA PHE A 50 5.01 1.08 3.88
C PHE A 50 6.09 0.05 3.58
N ALA A 51 6.52 -0.07 2.32
CA ALA A 51 7.62 -0.96 1.96
C ALA A 51 8.96 -0.57 2.63
N LYS A 52 9.22 0.73 2.84
CA LYS A 52 10.34 1.23 3.66
C LYS A 52 10.16 0.83 5.13
N ILE A 53 8.97 1.04 5.71
CA ILE A 53 8.68 0.69 7.11
C ILE A 53 8.86 -0.81 7.36
N LEU A 54 8.36 -1.66 6.47
CA LEU A 54 8.55 -3.11 6.52
C LEU A 54 10.05 -3.50 6.52
N ARG A 55 10.90 -2.79 5.76
CA ARG A 55 12.37 -2.99 5.82
C ARG A 55 12.97 -2.51 7.15
N VAL A 56 12.52 -1.39 7.69
CA VAL A 56 12.98 -0.87 9.00
C VAL A 56 12.62 -1.86 10.11
N VAL A 57 11.37 -2.34 10.16
CA VAL A 57 10.93 -3.36 11.13
C VAL A 57 11.73 -4.66 10.93
N ARG A 58 11.86 -5.16 9.70
CA ARG A 58 12.69 -6.35 9.40
C ARG A 58 14.15 -6.19 9.87
N LYS A 59 14.72 -4.99 9.79
CA LYS A 59 16.06 -4.68 10.30
C LYS A 59 16.13 -4.73 11.83
N CYS A 60 15.09 -4.27 12.54
CA CYS A 60 14.98 -4.42 14.01
C CYS A 60 14.95 -5.91 14.42
N TYR A 61 14.35 -6.77 13.60
CA TYR A 61 14.37 -8.23 13.76
C TYR A 61 15.69 -8.92 13.34
N GLY A 62 16.72 -8.16 12.93
CA GLY A 62 18.02 -8.72 12.52
C GLY A 62 18.10 -9.18 11.07
N ASN A 63 17.19 -8.75 10.20
CA ASN A 63 17.07 -9.14 8.79
C ASN A 63 16.92 -10.66 8.54
N PRO A 64 15.96 -11.35 9.21
CA PRO A 64 15.76 -12.78 9.00
C PRO A 64 15.37 -13.09 7.56
N THR A 65 15.82 -14.23 7.06
CA THR A 65 15.55 -14.75 5.71
C THR A 65 14.46 -15.81 5.67
N SER A 66 14.15 -16.46 6.81
CA SER A 66 13.02 -17.41 6.90
C SER A 66 11.69 -16.69 6.67
N THR A 67 10.82 -17.33 5.88
CA THR A 67 9.45 -16.88 5.63
C THR A 67 8.53 -17.08 6.84
N GLU A 68 8.89 -17.96 7.78
CA GLU A 68 8.10 -18.26 8.98
C GLU A 68 7.99 -17.05 9.93
N VAL A 69 9.00 -16.17 9.93
CA VAL A 69 9.04 -14.94 10.76
C VAL A 69 8.37 -13.76 10.04
N PHE A 70 8.09 -13.88 8.75
CA PHE A 70 7.52 -12.79 7.95
C PHE A 70 6.14 -12.31 8.42
N PRO A 71 5.18 -13.17 8.81
CA PRO A 71 3.87 -12.72 9.30
C PRO A 71 3.98 -11.75 10.49
N GLN A 72 4.80 -12.08 11.50
CA GLN A 72 5.01 -11.22 12.66
C GLN A 72 5.66 -9.88 12.28
N ILE A 73 6.65 -9.89 11.39
CA ILE A 73 7.30 -8.67 10.89
C ILE A 73 6.32 -7.79 10.10
N PHE A 74 5.40 -8.40 9.35
CA PHE A 74 4.36 -7.70 8.62
C PHE A 74 3.32 -7.11 9.56
N ASP A 75 2.84 -7.87 10.54
CA ASP A 75 1.87 -7.42 11.54
C ASP A 75 2.42 -6.25 12.36
N ASP A 76 3.68 -6.30 12.78
CA ASP A 76 4.38 -5.18 13.43
C ASP A 76 4.50 -3.95 12.51
N ALA A 77 4.77 -4.16 11.21
CA ALA A 77 4.81 -3.06 10.24
C ALA A 77 3.43 -2.41 10.03
N VAL A 78 2.34 -3.20 10.03
CA VAL A 78 0.95 -2.70 10.01
C VAL A 78 0.61 -1.98 11.31
N TYR A 79 1.03 -2.52 12.46
CA TYR A 79 0.85 -1.89 13.77
C TYR A 79 1.51 -0.52 13.83
N VAL A 80 2.76 -0.41 13.37
CA VAL A 80 3.51 0.87 13.28
C VAL A 80 2.94 1.80 12.21
N TRP A 81 2.38 1.29 11.11
CA TRP A 81 1.67 2.12 10.13
C TRP A 81 0.44 2.79 10.75
N ASN A 82 -0.31 2.05 11.57
CA ASN A 82 -1.54 2.51 12.21
C ASN A 82 -1.26 3.43 13.42
N ARG A 83 -0.34 3.04 14.32
CA ARG A 83 0.10 3.87 15.45
C ARG A 83 1.19 4.85 15.05
N PHE A 84 0.83 6.13 14.97
CA PHE A 84 1.77 7.21 14.68
C PHE A 84 2.62 7.63 15.89
N GLU A 85 2.91 6.70 16.81
CA GLU A 85 3.77 6.90 17.98
C GLU A 85 5.26 6.85 17.60
N GLY A 86 5.58 6.34 16.40
CA GLY A 86 6.93 6.14 15.90
C GLY A 86 7.42 7.19 14.89
N GLN A 87 7.47 8.48 15.25
CA GLN A 87 8.06 9.53 14.38
C GLN A 87 9.45 9.12 13.85
N GLY A 88 10.24 8.40 14.65
CA GLY A 88 11.52 7.83 14.25
C GLY A 88 11.46 6.80 13.12
N VAL A 89 10.39 6.01 12.97
CA VAL A 89 10.28 4.99 11.91
C VAL A 89 9.95 5.61 10.55
N PHE A 90 9.01 6.58 10.53
CA PHE A 90 8.67 7.30 9.30
C PHE A 90 9.84 8.15 8.80
N GLN A 91 10.62 8.75 9.71
CA GLN A 91 11.80 9.56 9.39
C GLN A 91 13.11 8.75 9.28
N ALA A 92 13.13 7.46 9.63
CA ALA A 92 14.31 6.61 9.49
C ALA A 92 14.82 6.57 8.04
N GLN A 93 16.11 6.30 7.85
CA GLN A 93 16.63 6.03 6.51
C GLN A 93 16.20 4.63 6.05
N ASP A 94 15.88 4.45 4.75
CA ASP A 94 15.54 3.12 4.22
C ASP A 94 16.78 2.18 4.32
N PRO A 95 16.67 1.01 4.97
CA PRO A 95 17.74 0.02 5.04
C PRO A 95 18.29 -0.46 3.68
N ARG A 96 17.55 -0.25 2.59
CA ARG A 96 17.98 -0.55 1.21
C ARG A 96 19.15 0.34 0.73
N GLY A 97 19.49 1.39 1.49
CA GLY A 97 20.47 2.40 1.10
C GLY A 97 19.87 3.47 0.20
N ALA A 98 20.69 4.42 -0.24
CA ALA A 98 20.28 5.46 -1.18
C ALA A 98 20.06 4.84 -2.57
N ILE A 99 18.84 4.37 -2.83
CA ILE A 99 18.34 4.25 -4.21
C ILE A 99 18.28 5.66 -4.80
N THR A 100 19.35 6.05 -5.51
CA THR A 100 19.24 7.09 -6.53
C THR A 100 18.12 6.69 -7.47
N GLU A 101 17.11 7.54 -7.64
CA GLU A 101 15.98 7.25 -8.53
C GLU A 101 16.39 7.39 -10.00
N THR A 102 17.26 6.49 -10.47
CA THR A 102 17.38 6.18 -11.89
C THR A 102 16.10 5.47 -12.31
N SER A 103 15.39 6.08 -13.26
CA SER A 103 14.06 5.70 -13.73
C SER A 103 14.08 4.42 -14.59
N ASP A 104 14.55 3.31 -14.02
CA ASP A 104 14.64 2.00 -14.68
C ASP A 104 13.54 1.04 -14.19
N LYS A 105 12.27 1.47 -14.34
CA LYS A 105 11.10 0.61 -14.10
C LYS A 105 10.27 0.42 -15.39
N ALA A 106 10.91 -0.12 -16.42
CA ALA A 106 10.28 -0.38 -17.72
C ALA A 106 10.77 -1.67 -18.42
N LYS A 107 11.24 -2.71 -17.70
CA LYS A 107 11.70 -3.97 -18.34
C LYS A 107 11.63 -5.25 -17.48
N ALA A 108 10.54 -5.46 -16.74
CA ALA A 108 10.39 -6.65 -15.88
C ALA A 108 8.99 -7.30 -15.92
N VAL A 109 8.20 -7.06 -16.96
CA VAL A 109 6.80 -7.58 -17.07
C VAL A 109 6.58 -8.44 -18.33
N GLU A 110 7.52 -8.48 -19.28
CA GLU A 110 7.37 -9.17 -20.57
C GLU A 110 8.19 -10.48 -20.66
N ALA A 111 7.99 -11.41 -19.71
CA ALA A 111 8.72 -12.69 -19.71
C ALA A 111 7.86 -13.95 -19.48
N GLU A 112 6.63 -13.84 -18.99
CA GLU A 112 5.78 -14.99 -18.65
C GLU A 112 4.34 -14.79 -19.17
N ALA A 113 4.20 -14.76 -20.50
CA ALA A 113 2.90 -14.63 -21.17
C ALA A 113 2.82 -15.38 -22.52
N GLU A 114 3.50 -16.51 -22.66
CA GLU A 114 3.27 -17.46 -23.77
C GLU A 114 3.15 -18.91 -23.26
N ALA A 115 2.15 -19.62 -23.80
CA ALA A 115 1.82 -21.06 -23.70
C ALA A 115 0.70 -21.48 -22.71
N ALA A 116 -0.56 -21.37 -23.16
CA ALA A 116 -1.58 -22.42 -23.05
C ALA A 116 -2.83 -22.07 -23.88
N ASP A 117 -2.92 -22.57 -25.11
CA ASP A 117 -4.15 -22.57 -25.91
C ASP A 117 -4.85 -23.93 -25.80
N ALA A 118 -6.17 -23.92 -25.56
CA ALA A 118 -7.17 -24.93 -25.95
C ALA A 118 -8.53 -24.71 -25.22
N ALA A 119 -9.54 -24.20 -25.93
CA ALA A 119 -10.97 -24.25 -25.50
C ALA A 119 -11.64 -25.56 -26.03
N PRO A 120 -12.92 -25.93 -25.70
CA PRO A 120 -14.13 -25.15 -26.07
C PRO A 120 -15.40 -25.20 -25.14
N VAL A 121 -16.24 -24.14 -25.24
CA VAL A 121 -17.74 -24.05 -25.40
C VAL A 121 -18.63 -25.12 -24.68
N GLU A 122 -19.71 -24.83 -23.91
CA GLU A 122 -20.91 -23.97 -24.16
C GLU A 122 -21.71 -23.61 -22.86
N LYS A 123 -22.25 -22.38 -22.70
CA LYS A 123 -23.70 -22.03 -22.50
C LYS A 123 -24.02 -20.62 -21.96
N GLU A 124 -25.15 -20.09 -22.42
CA GLU A 124 -25.55 -18.67 -22.37
C GLU A 124 -26.33 -18.24 -21.13
N ALA A 125 -26.18 -16.96 -20.76
CA ALA A 125 -27.23 -16.13 -20.18
C ALA A 125 -27.00 -14.66 -20.62
N GLU A 126 -28.08 -13.96 -21.00
CA GLU A 126 -28.07 -12.67 -21.69
C GLU A 126 -27.66 -11.44 -20.82
N PRO A 127 -27.34 -10.27 -21.45
CA PRO A 127 -26.37 -9.33 -20.87
C PRO A 127 -26.94 -8.38 -19.82
N SER A 128 -26.15 -8.17 -18.74
CA SER A 128 -26.33 -7.03 -17.84
C SER A 128 -25.63 -5.78 -18.41
N ASN A 129 -26.34 -4.65 -18.43
CA ASN A 129 -25.81 -3.39 -18.97
C ASN A 129 -24.70 -2.82 -18.07
N PRO A 130 -23.50 -2.50 -18.62
CA PRO A 130 -22.31 -2.17 -17.81
C PRO A 130 -22.34 -0.81 -17.09
N ASN A 131 -23.44 -0.05 -17.18
CA ASN A 131 -23.60 1.26 -16.53
C ASN A 131 -24.42 1.22 -15.23
N ASP A 132 -24.99 0.08 -14.83
CA ASP A 132 -25.70 -0.03 -13.55
C ASP A 132 -24.78 -0.54 -12.43
N ILE A 133 -23.95 0.37 -11.93
CA ILE A 133 -23.06 0.13 -10.77
C ILE A 133 -23.88 -0.17 -9.49
N GLY A 134 -25.18 0.17 -9.46
CA GLY A 134 -26.08 -0.10 -8.34
C GLY A 134 -26.55 -1.55 -8.21
N ALA A 135 -26.43 -2.37 -9.27
CA ALA A 135 -26.91 -3.75 -9.30
C ALA A 135 -25.89 -4.80 -8.78
N ALA A 136 -24.63 -4.40 -8.56
CA ALA A 136 -23.56 -5.31 -8.13
C ALA A 136 -23.63 -5.64 -6.62
N GLY A 137 -24.57 -6.51 -6.24
CA GLY A 137 -24.71 -6.97 -4.85
C GLY A 137 -23.47 -7.71 -4.33
N ILE A 138 -22.97 -7.33 -3.15
CA ILE A 138 -21.81 -7.94 -2.50
C ILE A 138 -22.05 -9.44 -2.27
N ARG A 139 -21.23 -10.30 -2.90
CA ARG A 139 -21.23 -11.75 -2.70
C ARG A 139 -20.05 -12.16 -1.82
N ILE A 140 -20.28 -12.29 -0.51
CA ILE A 140 -19.32 -12.89 0.42
C ILE A 140 -19.83 -14.29 0.78
N ASP A 141 -19.05 -15.32 0.45
CA ASP A 141 -19.32 -16.69 0.90
C ASP A 141 -18.81 -16.87 2.34
N LEU A 142 -19.74 -17.09 3.27
CA LEU A 142 -19.45 -17.32 4.69
C LEU A 142 -19.43 -18.81 5.07
N SER A 143 -19.59 -19.73 4.11
CA SER A 143 -19.75 -21.18 4.34
C SER A 143 -18.55 -21.86 5.03
N ARG A 144 -17.40 -21.17 5.16
CA ARG A 144 -16.21 -21.65 5.88
C ARG A 144 -16.12 -21.16 7.34
N ILE A 145 -16.96 -20.24 7.80
CA ILE A 145 -16.95 -19.76 9.20
C ILE A 145 -17.87 -20.66 10.04
N GLY A 146 -17.44 -21.90 10.22
CA GLY A 146 -18.10 -22.91 11.04
C GLY A 146 -17.06 -23.80 11.72
N GLY A 147 -16.69 -23.47 12.95
CA GLY A 147 -15.70 -24.23 13.71
C GLY A 147 -16.18 -25.66 13.97
N GLN A 148 -15.35 -26.65 13.64
CA GLN A 148 -15.57 -28.02 14.09
C GLN A 148 -15.24 -28.11 15.59
N LYS A 149 -16.05 -28.89 16.32
CA LYS A 149 -15.91 -29.17 17.75
C LYS A 149 -14.74 -30.11 18.02
#